data_AF-A0A9N7RJX4-F1
#
_entry.id   AF-A0A9N7RJX4-F1
#
_cell.length_a   1.000
_cell.length_b   1.000
_cell.length_c   1.000
_cell.angle_alpha   90.00
_cell.angle_beta   90.00
_cell.angle_gamma   90.00
#
_symmetry.space_group_name_H-M   'P 1'
#
loop_
_entity.id
_entity.type
_entity.pdbx_description
1 polymer ?
#
loop_
_entity_poly.entity_id
_entity_poly.type
_entity_poly.pdbx_seq_one_letter_code
_entity_poly.pdbx_strand_id
1 'polypeptide(L)'
;MGSGEGEDLQKVKQAAAAAYDYDSDPRWADYWSNVLIPPHMASRNDVVNHFKHKFYQRYIDPELIVEPIVTGGTSQSARASTPPSQSSSTSNSNTRQRTSGSSTRTSGTSTAPPPSATSLRWDQRTVQFSVNAWVVIVAVLAMFPLVPKNLSNRAYRLSFLGTACSSLYSLYSLYGKPRAWNLPALQVWFQSVVVTKDFIYSIYCLSFVTSHLCLKFALIPILCRSLEHVAKFLRRNFSRSSLYRKYLEEACVWVESNTTTLSIMSSHAEIGIGFLLIISLFSWHRNIMQTFIYWQILKLMYNAPATAGYHQSTWAKIGRTVNPLIQRYAPFLNTPISALQRWFFSQSFANNEMLPDREDHDVTEAKEPGLVASYATTSR
;
A
#
# COMPACT_ATOMS: atom_id res chain seq x y z
N MET A 1 -34.29 27.34 49.01
CA MET A 1 -33.12 26.48 49.31
C MET A 1 -33.26 25.22 48.46
N GLY A 2 -32.16 24.61 48.01
CA GLY A 2 -32.21 23.42 47.13
C GLY A 2 -31.19 23.39 45.96
N SER A 3 -30.20 24.27 45.93
CA SER A 3 -29.11 24.22 44.92
C SER A 3 -27.85 23.49 45.41
N GLY A 4 -27.55 23.52 46.71
CA GLY A 4 -26.30 22.95 47.26
C GLY A 4 -26.26 21.41 47.24
N GLU A 5 -27.37 20.74 47.51
CA GLU A 5 -27.43 19.27 47.63
C GLU A 5 -26.99 18.55 46.35
N GLY A 6 -27.29 19.12 45.18
CA GLY A 6 -26.86 18.58 43.88
C GLY A 6 -25.36 18.76 43.61
N GLU A 7 -24.78 19.88 44.03
CA GLU A 7 -23.34 20.12 43.88
C GLU A 7 -22.52 19.23 44.82
N ASP A 8 -22.95 19.08 46.07
CA ASP A 8 -22.24 18.26 47.05
C ASP A 8 -22.37 16.76 46.72
N LEU A 9 -23.51 16.32 46.16
CA LEU A 9 -23.64 14.97 45.62
C LEU A 9 -22.68 14.71 44.45
N GLN A 10 -22.49 15.68 43.53
CA GLN A 10 -21.52 15.54 42.44
C GLN A 10 -20.07 15.53 42.95
N LYS A 11 -19.72 16.34 43.97
CA LYS A 11 -18.40 16.30 44.63
C LYS A 11 -18.12 14.93 45.26
N VAL A 12 -19.12 14.32 45.90
CA VAL A 12 -19.03 12.95 46.44
C VAL A 12 -18.86 11.90 45.33
N LYS A 13 -19.59 12.00 44.21
CA LYS A 13 -19.44 11.10 43.06
C LYS A 13 -18.07 11.25 42.39
N GLN A 14 -17.52 12.46 42.28
CA GLN A 14 -16.16 12.71 41.79
C GLN A 14 -15.10 12.14 42.75
N ALA A 15 -15.27 12.29 44.07
CA ALA A 15 -14.37 11.67 45.05
C ALA A 15 -14.40 10.14 45.00
N ALA A 16 -15.58 9.53 44.81
CA ALA A 16 -15.72 8.09 44.61
C ALA A 16 -15.08 7.61 43.30
N ALA A 17 -15.19 8.39 42.22
CA ALA A 17 -14.49 8.12 40.96
C ALA A 17 -12.97 8.25 41.11
N ALA A 18 -12.47 9.22 41.86
CA ALA A 18 -11.03 9.38 42.12
C ALA A 18 -10.44 8.28 43.02
N ALA A 19 -11.24 7.72 43.93
CA ALA A 19 -10.85 6.65 44.84
C ALA A 19 -11.05 5.22 44.30
N TYR A 20 -11.57 5.07 43.08
CA TYR A 20 -11.79 3.77 42.45
C TYR A 20 -10.46 3.12 42.00
N ASP A 21 -10.34 1.81 42.19
CA ASP A 21 -9.19 1.05 41.71
C ASP A 21 -9.39 0.66 40.23
N TYR A 22 -8.89 1.51 39.34
CA TYR A 22 -8.90 1.28 37.89
C TYR A 22 -7.91 0.20 37.46
N ASP A 23 -6.84 -0.04 38.23
CA ASP A 23 -5.71 -0.83 37.76
C ASP A 23 -5.94 -2.34 37.98
N SER A 24 -7.00 -2.71 38.72
CA SER A 24 -7.53 -4.08 38.81
C SER A 24 -8.74 -4.38 37.89
N ASP A 25 -9.37 -3.40 37.23
CA ASP A 25 -10.43 -3.67 36.23
C ASP A 25 -9.82 -3.93 34.83
N PRO A 26 -9.91 -5.16 34.28
CA PRO A 26 -9.40 -5.44 32.93
C PRO A 26 -10.05 -4.61 31.82
N ARG A 27 -11.25 -4.03 32.06
CA ARG A 27 -11.93 -3.14 31.12
C ARG A 27 -11.26 -1.77 31.01
N TRP A 28 -10.57 -1.30 32.06
CA TRP A 28 -9.82 -0.05 32.03
C TRP A 28 -8.64 -0.14 31.06
N ALA A 29 -7.91 -1.27 31.07
CA ALA A 29 -6.78 -1.49 30.16
C ALA A 29 -7.21 -1.50 28.68
N ASP A 30 -8.29 -2.23 28.35
CA ASP A 30 -8.87 -2.23 27.00
C ASP A 30 -9.36 -0.82 26.61
N TYR A 31 -10.15 -0.17 27.45
CA TYR A 31 -10.63 1.19 27.21
C TYR A 31 -9.49 2.18 26.94
N TRP A 32 -8.47 2.22 27.81
CA TRP A 32 -7.31 3.10 27.71
C TRP A 32 -6.54 2.87 26.41
N SER A 33 -6.37 1.60 25.99
CA SER A 33 -5.70 1.26 24.71
C SER A 33 -6.46 1.76 23.48
N ASN A 34 -7.77 1.95 23.58
CA ASN A 34 -8.63 2.45 22.51
C ASN A 34 -8.78 3.99 22.49
N VAL A 35 -8.29 4.72 23.51
CA VAL A 35 -8.31 6.19 23.50
C VAL A 35 -7.10 6.73 22.73
N LEU A 36 -7.34 7.36 21.58
CA LEU A 36 -6.29 8.05 20.81
C LEU A 36 -5.89 9.38 21.49
N ILE A 37 -4.98 9.30 22.46
CA ILE A 37 -4.36 10.48 23.08
C ILE A 37 -3.05 10.82 22.35
N PRO A 38 -2.79 12.09 21.98
CA PRO A 38 -1.49 12.49 21.44
C PRO A 38 -0.34 12.16 22.41
N PRO A 39 0.83 11.65 21.96
CA PRO A 39 1.89 11.18 22.86
C PRO A 39 2.42 12.23 23.86
N HIS A 40 2.33 13.52 23.53
CA HIS A 40 2.73 14.63 24.40
C HIS A 40 1.66 15.05 25.42
N MET A 41 0.47 14.44 25.39
CA MET A 41 -0.62 14.66 26.36
C MET A 41 -0.86 13.43 27.25
N ALA A 42 -0.55 12.22 26.76
CA ALA A 42 -0.81 10.96 27.47
C ALA A 42 -0.06 10.80 28.80
N SER A 43 1.02 11.55 29.02
CA SER A 43 1.80 11.58 30.27
C SER A 43 1.30 12.60 31.30
N ARG A 44 0.27 13.39 31.01
CA ARG A 44 -0.26 14.40 31.94
C ARG A 44 -1.35 13.81 32.83
N ASN A 45 -1.19 13.97 34.15
CA ASN A 45 -2.14 13.44 35.13
C ASN A 45 -3.56 14.01 35.01
N ASP A 46 -3.73 15.25 34.53
CA ASP A 46 -5.06 15.84 34.30
C ASP A 46 -5.81 15.16 33.15
N VAL A 47 -5.11 14.84 32.06
CA VAL A 47 -5.64 14.07 30.93
C VAL A 47 -5.98 12.64 31.34
N VAL A 48 -5.09 11.97 32.07
CA VAL A 48 -5.35 10.62 32.62
C VAL A 48 -6.60 10.62 33.52
N ASN A 49 -6.69 11.57 34.45
CA ASN A 49 -7.78 11.67 35.40
C ASN A 49 -9.13 11.95 34.72
N HIS A 50 -9.18 12.82 33.71
CA HIS A 50 -10.40 13.05 32.92
C HIS A 50 -10.90 11.78 32.23
N PHE A 51 -10.01 10.98 31.67
CA PHE A 51 -10.38 9.71 31.04
C PHE A 51 -10.77 8.62 32.07
N LYS A 52 -10.16 8.61 33.27
CA LYS A 52 -10.63 7.81 34.41
C LYS A 52 -12.07 8.18 34.81
N HIS A 53 -12.37 9.47 34.97
CA HIS A 53 -13.73 9.94 35.26
C HIS A 53 -14.74 9.60 34.14
N LYS A 54 -14.36 9.70 32.86
CA LYS A 54 -15.20 9.24 31.73
C LYS A 54 -15.40 7.73 31.68
N PHE A 55 -14.42 6.94 32.11
CA PHE A 55 -14.59 5.49 32.26
C PHE A 55 -15.60 5.19 33.37
N TYR A 56 -15.45 5.82 34.53
CA TYR A 56 -16.36 5.67 35.67
C TYR A 56 -17.79 6.09 35.32
N GLN A 57 -17.95 7.22 34.63
CA GLN A 57 -19.25 7.68 34.10
C GLN A 57 -19.88 6.66 33.14
N ARG A 58 -19.06 6.03 32.28
CA ARG A 58 -19.55 5.11 31.24
C ARG A 58 -19.92 3.71 31.76
N TYR A 59 -19.29 3.26 32.85
CA TYR A 59 -19.39 1.87 33.30
C TYR A 59 -19.87 1.67 34.75
N ILE A 60 -19.92 2.72 35.58
CA ILE A 60 -20.27 2.62 37.01
C ILE A 60 -21.38 3.61 37.40
N ASP A 61 -21.21 4.92 37.18
CA ASP A 61 -22.23 5.94 37.53
C ASP A 61 -22.53 6.90 36.37
N PRO A 62 -23.57 6.61 35.55
CA PRO A 62 -23.98 7.45 34.43
C PRO A 62 -24.41 8.89 34.78
N GLU A 63 -24.69 9.19 36.05
CA GLU A 63 -25.09 10.53 36.50
C GLU A 63 -23.88 11.41 36.90
N LEU A 64 -22.66 10.87 36.91
CA LEU A 64 -21.44 11.64 37.14
C LEU A 64 -21.26 12.68 36.02
N ILE A 65 -21.24 13.97 36.38
CA ILE A 65 -21.00 15.05 35.42
C ILE A 65 -19.49 15.28 35.30
N VAL A 66 -18.93 14.97 34.12
CA VAL A 66 -17.50 15.13 33.83
C VAL A 66 -17.26 16.37 32.97
N GLU A 67 -16.55 17.36 33.52
CA GLU A 67 -16.24 18.62 32.85
C GLU A 67 -15.33 18.43 31.61
N PRO A 68 -15.48 19.23 30.54
CA PRO A 68 -14.63 19.13 29.36
C PRO A 68 -13.24 19.76 29.57
N ILE A 69 -12.16 19.09 29.16
CA ILE A 69 -10.81 19.67 29.15
C ILE A 69 -10.76 20.90 28.22
N VAL A 70 -10.57 22.08 28.82
CA VAL A 70 -10.31 23.34 28.11
C VAL A 70 -8.90 23.29 27.51
N THR A 71 -8.80 22.86 26.25
CA THR A 71 -7.52 22.63 25.58
C THR A 71 -7.03 23.89 24.87
N GLY A 72 -6.40 24.79 25.64
CA GLY A 72 -5.55 25.87 25.11
C GLY A 72 -6.05 27.29 25.36
N GLY A 73 -5.16 28.11 25.94
CA GLY A 73 -5.34 29.56 26.12
C GLY A 73 -4.00 30.21 26.44
N THR A 74 -3.44 30.98 25.50
CA THR A 74 -2.14 31.63 25.64
C THR A 74 -2.22 32.86 26.54
N SER A 75 -1.13 33.15 27.28
CA SER A 75 -1.01 34.27 28.21
C SER A 75 -1.30 35.64 27.58
N GLN A 76 -2.26 36.37 28.15
CA GLN A 76 -2.28 37.83 28.18
C GLN A 76 -2.98 38.32 29.46
N SER A 77 -2.55 39.46 30.01
CA SER A 77 -3.04 39.98 31.28
C SER A 77 -3.27 41.49 31.20
N ALA A 78 -4.50 41.94 31.43
CA ALA A 78 -4.85 43.34 31.69
C ALA A 78 -6.20 43.46 32.45
N ARG A 79 -6.22 44.37 33.43
CA ARG A 79 -7.39 44.92 34.16
C ARG A 79 -8.41 45.60 33.22
N ALA A 80 -9.69 45.86 33.55
CA ALA A 80 -10.55 45.64 34.74
C ALA A 80 -12.04 45.49 34.24
N SER A 81 -13.18 45.65 34.92
CA SER A 81 -13.63 46.34 36.16
C SER A 81 -14.88 45.68 36.79
N THR A 82 -15.59 46.38 37.69
CA THR A 82 -16.68 45.88 38.57
C THR A 82 -18.07 46.54 38.35
N PRO A 83 -19.19 46.03 38.94
CA PRO A 83 -20.57 46.15 38.41
C PRO A 83 -21.48 47.17 39.14
N PRO A 84 -22.83 47.14 38.88
CA PRO A 84 -23.73 46.76 39.99
C PRO A 84 -25.00 45.92 39.65
N SER A 85 -25.24 44.89 40.47
CA SER A 85 -26.45 44.52 41.27
C SER A 85 -27.93 44.77 40.85
N GLN A 86 -28.77 43.78 41.22
CA GLN A 86 -30.22 43.85 41.60
C GLN A 86 -31.26 44.06 40.47
N SER A 87 -32.52 43.59 40.54
CA SER A 87 -33.32 42.89 41.59
C SER A 87 -34.36 41.87 41.00
N SER A 88 -35.16 41.22 41.87
CA SER A 88 -36.24 40.24 41.58
C SER A 88 -37.66 40.90 41.59
N SER A 89 -38.86 40.28 41.46
CA SER A 89 -39.35 38.89 41.65
C SER A 89 -40.82 38.66 41.16
N THR A 90 -41.16 37.45 40.66
CA THR A 90 -42.50 36.76 40.71
C THR A 90 -43.75 37.40 40.03
N SER A 91 -44.89 36.75 39.68
CA SER A 91 -45.47 35.39 39.95
C SER A 91 -46.38 34.85 38.81
N ASN A 92 -46.56 33.51 38.74
CA ASN A 92 -47.74 32.66 38.36
C ASN A 92 -48.85 33.18 37.37
N SER A 93 -49.43 32.36 36.47
CA SER A 93 -50.12 31.07 36.79
C SER A 93 -50.56 30.18 35.60
N ASN A 94 -50.49 28.86 35.82
CA ASN A 94 -51.28 27.70 35.31
C ASN A 94 -52.11 27.70 34.00
N THR A 95 -51.91 26.64 33.19
CA THR A 95 -53.00 25.71 32.76
C THR A 95 -52.45 24.31 32.39
N ARG A 96 -53.33 23.32 32.09
CA ARG A 96 -53.07 21.88 32.36
C ARG A 96 -53.85 20.92 31.44
N GLN A 97 -53.24 19.81 30.98
CA GLN A 97 -53.99 18.58 30.56
C GLN A 97 -53.18 17.26 30.70
N ARG A 98 -53.82 16.11 30.44
CA ARG A 98 -53.39 14.69 30.63
C ARG A 98 -53.96 13.81 29.47
N THR A 99 -53.77 12.48 29.31
CA THR A 99 -53.39 11.36 30.23
C THR A 99 -52.89 10.12 29.47
N SER A 100 -52.25 9.17 30.17
CA SER A 100 -52.08 7.74 29.84
C SER A 100 -51.04 7.37 28.76
N GLY A 101 -50.39 6.19 28.80
CA GLY A 101 -50.43 5.09 29.79
C GLY A 101 -49.35 4.02 29.51
N SER A 102 -49.01 3.18 30.49
CA SER A 102 -47.92 2.18 30.40
C SER A 102 -48.40 0.79 29.95
N SER A 103 -47.55 0.03 29.26
CA SER A 103 -47.67 -1.43 29.09
C SER A 103 -46.33 -2.06 28.72
N THR A 104 -45.71 -2.77 29.66
CA THR A 104 -44.59 -3.69 29.39
C THR A 104 -45.10 -5.01 28.83
N ARG A 105 -44.47 -5.53 27.77
CA ARG A 105 -44.58 -6.96 27.42
C ARG A 105 -43.34 -7.48 26.70
N THR A 106 -43.04 -8.75 26.94
CA THR A 106 -41.81 -9.43 26.54
C THR A 106 -41.84 -9.91 25.09
N SER A 107 -40.66 -9.98 24.48
CA SER A 107 -40.38 -10.77 23.27
C SER A 107 -38.90 -11.13 23.26
N GLY A 108 -38.60 -12.42 23.44
CA GLY A 108 -37.25 -12.93 23.21
C GLY A 108 -36.99 -13.08 21.71
N THR A 109 -35.78 -12.79 21.26
CA THR A 109 -35.36 -13.06 19.87
C THR A 109 -33.89 -13.41 19.84
N SER A 110 -33.52 -14.35 18.97
CA SER A 110 -32.21 -14.98 18.87
C SER A 110 -31.06 -13.98 18.74
N THR A 111 -29.93 -14.28 19.38
CA THR A 111 -28.67 -13.55 19.21
C THR A 111 -28.23 -13.63 17.73
N ALA A 112 -28.35 -12.52 17.01
CA ALA A 112 -27.84 -12.43 15.64
C ALA A 112 -26.30 -12.53 15.62
N PRO A 113 -25.69 -13.13 14.57
CA PRO A 113 -24.24 -13.13 14.42
C PRO A 113 -23.71 -11.69 14.29
N PRO A 114 -22.46 -11.41 14.72
CA PRO A 114 -21.93 -10.06 14.79
C PRO A 114 -21.89 -9.35 13.42
N PRO A 115 -22.04 -8.01 13.39
CA PRO A 115 -22.11 -7.24 12.15
C PRO A 115 -20.84 -7.44 11.31
N SER A 116 -21.04 -8.05 10.13
CA SER A 116 -19.94 -8.61 9.35
C SER A 116 -18.95 -7.56 8.83
N ALA A 117 -17.65 -7.90 8.82
CA ALA A 117 -16.56 -7.12 8.22
C ALA A 117 -16.58 -7.13 6.66
N THR A 118 -17.76 -7.01 6.06
CA THR A 118 -17.99 -7.07 4.61
C THR A 118 -18.08 -5.69 3.97
N SER A 119 -18.57 -4.66 4.67
CA SER A 119 -18.76 -3.30 4.16
C SER A 119 -17.47 -2.71 3.56
N LEU A 120 -16.41 -2.63 4.36
CA LEU A 120 -15.07 -2.19 3.92
C LEU A 120 -14.49 -3.03 2.78
N ARG A 121 -14.81 -4.33 2.75
CA ARG A 121 -14.31 -5.29 1.74
C ARG A 121 -15.01 -5.15 0.38
N TRP A 122 -16.24 -4.62 0.37
CA TRP A 122 -16.97 -4.29 -0.85
C TRP A 122 -16.43 -3.01 -1.50
N ASP A 123 -16.12 -1.98 -0.69
CA ASP A 123 -15.60 -0.71 -1.18
C ASP A 123 -14.25 -0.89 -1.91
N GLN A 124 -13.23 -1.44 -1.23
CA GLN A 124 -11.88 -1.66 -1.78
C GLN A 124 -11.90 -2.32 -3.18
N ARG A 125 -12.70 -3.37 -3.34
CA ARG A 125 -12.79 -4.14 -4.59
C ARG A 125 -13.55 -3.39 -5.69
N THR A 126 -14.57 -2.62 -5.32
CA THR A 126 -15.35 -1.81 -6.25
C THR A 126 -14.56 -0.59 -6.72
N VAL A 127 -13.75 0.01 -5.85
CA VAL A 127 -12.77 1.07 -6.19
C VAL A 127 -11.65 0.54 -7.08
N GLN A 128 -11.07 -0.63 -6.78
CA GLN A 128 -10.10 -1.28 -7.67
C GLN A 128 -10.71 -1.55 -9.06
N PHE A 129 -11.94 -2.05 -9.12
CA PHE A 129 -12.65 -2.28 -10.36
C PHE A 129 -12.92 -0.99 -11.15
N SER A 130 -13.49 0.04 -10.51
CA SER A 130 -13.87 1.28 -11.21
C SER A 130 -12.65 2.01 -11.78
N VAL A 131 -11.53 2.03 -11.06
CA VAL A 131 -10.28 2.61 -11.56
C VAL A 131 -9.70 1.80 -12.72
N ASN A 132 -9.75 0.46 -12.69
CA ASN A 132 -9.28 -0.35 -13.82
C ASN A 132 -10.21 -0.24 -15.04
N ALA A 133 -11.53 -0.18 -14.85
CA ALA A 133 -12.49 0.03 -15.93
C ALA A 133 -12.31 1.42 -16.58
N TRP A 134 -12.09 2.46 -15.77
CA TRP A 134 -11.71 3.79 -16.25
C TRP A 134 -10.41 3.78 -17.05
N VAL A 135 -9.37 3.10 -16.55
CA VAL A 135 -8.09 2.92 -17.27
C VAL A 135 -8.30 2.25 -18.64
N VAL A 136 -9.13 1.21 -18.75
CA VAL A 136 -9.44 0.58 -20.07
C VAL A 136 -10.03 1.61 -21.03
N ILE A 137 -11.07 2.35 -20.61
CA ILE A 137 -11.75 3.34 -21.46
C ILE A 137 -10.78 4.42 -21.92
N VAL A 138 -9.98 4.98 -21.00
CA VAL A 138 -9.05 6.08 -21.30
C VAL A 138 -7.86 5.60 -22.12
N ALA A 139 -7.37 4.37 -21.93
CA ALA A 139 -6.28 3.81 -22.72
C ALA A 139 -6.73 3.46 -24.15
N VAL A 140 -7.96 2.97 -24.35
CA VAL A 140 -8.56 2.81 -25.69
C VAL A 140 -8.70 4.17 -26.40
N LEU A 141 -9.20 5.20 -25.70
CA LEU A 141 -9.29 6.56 -26.22
C LEU A 141 -7.91 7.14 -26.58
N ALA A 142 -6.88 6.86 -25.78
CA ALA A 142 -5.51 7.28 -26.06
C ALA A 142 -4.90 6.55 -27.28
N MET A 143 -5.18 5.25 -27.44
CA MET A 143 -4.73 4.46 -28.60
C MET A 143 -5.37 4.93 -29.91
N PHE A 144 -6.69 5.16 -29.92
CA PHE A 144 -7.48 5.43 -31.13
C PHE A 144 -6.94 6.60 -31.97
N PRO A 145 -6.78 6.46 -33.30
CA PRO A 145 -6.08 7.46 -34.12
C PRO A 145 -6.93 8.70 -34.45
N LEU A 146 -8.26 8.62 -34.36
CA LEU A 146 -9.16 9.73 -34.67
C LEU A 146 -9.28 10.78 -33.54
N VAL A 147 -8.64 10.54 -32.39
CA VAL A 147 -8.71 11.43 -31.22
C VAL A 147 -7.70 12.58 -31.36
N PRO A 148 -8.10 13.85 -31.12
CA PRO A 148 -7.18 14.99 -31.18
C PRO A 148 -5.93 14.80 -30.32
N LYS A 149 -4.75 15.12 -30.85
CA LYS A 149 -3.43 14.85 -30.22
C LYS A 149 -3.36 15.32 -28.76
N ASN A 150 -3.93 16.50 -28.45
CA ASN A 150 -3.97 17.04 -27.08
C ASN A 150 -4.81 16.20 -26.12
N LEU A 151 -5.94 15.63 -26.58
CA LEU A 151 -6.79 14.75 -25.78
C LEU A 151 -6.16 13.35 -25.66
N SER A 152 -5.60 12.81 -26.75
CA SER A 152 -4.88 11.53 -26.77
C SER A 152 -3.67 11.54 -25.82
N ASN A 153 -2.88 12.63 -25.77
CA ASN A 153 -1.76 12.78 -24.84
C ASN A 153 -2.20 12.94 -23.37
N ARG A 154 -3.33 13.62 -23.11
CA ARG A 154 -3.92 13.69 -21.76
C ARG A 154 -4.45 12.33 -21.32
N ALA A 155 -5.19 11.65 -22.19
CA ALA A 155 -5.70 10.29 -21.95
C ALA A 155 -4.55 9.29 -21.70
N TYR A 156 -3.47 9.36 -22.49
CA TYR A 156 -2.24 8.60 -22.25
C TYR A 156 -1.77 8.80 -20.81
N ARG A 157 -1.45 10.03 -20.39
CA ARG A 157 -0.94 10.32 -19.04
C ARG A 157 -1.92 9.91 -17.92
N LEU A 158 -3.23 10.11 -18.11
CA LEU A 158 -4.27 9.67 -17.17
C LEU A 158 -4.37 8.15 -17.06
N SER A 159 -4.11 7.40 -18.14
CA SER A 159 -4.10 5.93 -18.12
C SER A 159 -2.96 5.39 -17.26
N PHE A 160 -1.73 5.90 -17.45
CA PHE A 160 -0.59 5.52 -16.61
C PHE A 160 -0.77 5.99 -15.16
N LEU A 161 -1.27 7.20 -14.93
CA LEU A 161 -1.50 7.72 -13.57
C LEU A 161 -2.58 6.91 -12.82
N GLY A 162 -3.72 6.63 -13.46
CA GLY A 162 -4.77 5.78 -12.88
C GLY A 162 -4.28 4.35 -12.60
N THR A 163 -3.45 3.80 -13.48
CA THR A 163 -2.82 2.49 -13.28
C THR A 163 -1.85 2.51 -12.10
N ALA A 164 -0.96 3.52 -12.02
CA ALA A 164 -0.01 3.70 -10.93
C ALA A 164 -0.71 3.85 -9.58
N CYS A 165 -1.78 4.66 -9.50
CA CYS A 165 -2.61 4.80 -8.31
C CYS A 165 -3.29 3.48 -7.94
N SER A 166 -3.82 2.73 -8.91
CA SER A 166 -4.46 1.43 -8.66
C SER A 166 -3.47 0.37 -8.18
N SER A 167 -2.28 0.28 -8.78
CA SER A 167 -1.23 -0.64 -8.32
C SER A 167 -0.68 -0.26 -6.95
N LEU A 168 -0.45 1.04 -6.69
CA LEU A 168 0.04 1.52 -5.40
C LEU A 168 -0.99 1.34 -4.29
N TYR A 169 -2.28 1.58 -4.55
CA TYR A 169 -3.37 1.30 -3.62
C TYR A 169 -3.48 -0.20 -3.31
N SER A 170 -3.40 -1.06 -4.34
CA SER A 170 -3.42 -2.52 -4.18
C SER A 170 -2.24 -2.99 -3.34
N LEU A 171 -1.03 -2.53 -3.67
CA LEU A 171 0.20 -2.81 -2.93
C LEU A 171 0.12 -2.36 -1.46
N TYR A 172 -0.31 -1.12 -1.21
CA TYR A 172 -0.52 -0.58 0.14
C TYR A 172 -1.52 -1.41 0.95
N SER A 173 -2.61 -1.89 0.30
CA SER A 173 -3.62 -2.72 0.96
C SER A 173 -3.18 -4.17 1.22
N LEU A 174 -2.13 -4.65 0.55
CA LEU A 174 -1.59 -6.02 0.69
C LEU A 174 -0.35 -6.08 1.60
N TYR A 175 0.50 -5.06 1.56
CA TYR A 175 1.81 -5.01 2.26
C TYR A 175 1.86 -3.98 3.38
N GLY A 176 0.80 -3.18 3.58
CA GLY A 176 0.69 -2.20 4.66
C GLY A 176 1.68 -1.04 4.58
N LYS A 177 1.85 -0.35 5.70
CA LYS A 177 2.93 0.64 5.90
C LYS A 177 4.25 -0.08 6.23
N PRO A 178 5.42 0.47 5.83
CA PRO A 178 6.72 -0.05 6.27
C PRO A 178 6.82 0.00 7.80
N ARG A 179 7.43 -1.04 8.39
CA ARG A 179 7.50 -1.25 9.86
C ARG A 179 8.17 -0.09 10.62
N ALA A 180 9.04 0.66 9.96
CA ALA A 180 9.53 1.97 10.37
C ALA A 180 9.89 2.78 9.12
N TRP A 181 9.94 4.11 9.22
CA TRP A 181 10.42 5.01 8.16
C TRP A 181 11.96 5.11 8.07
N ASN A 182 12.67 4.20 8.74
CA ASN A 182 14.13 4.12 8.71
C ASN A 182 14.60 3.42 7.43
N LEU A 183 15.68 3.90 6.81
CA LEU A 183 16.21 3.37 5.54
C LEU A 183 16.36 1.83 5.51
N PRO A 184 16.88 1.13 6.54
CA PRO A 184 16.97 -0.33 6.51
C PRO A 184 15.61 -1.04 6.55
N ALA A 185 14.65 -0.51 7.32
CA ALA A 185 13.30 -1.07 7.39
C ALA A 185 12.54 -0.86 6.07
N LEU A 186 12.76 0.27 5.42
CA LEU A 186 12.23 0.57 4.09
C LEU A 186 12.89 -0.31 3.00
N GLN A 187 14.18 -0.59 3.11
CA GLN A 187 14.90 -1.52 2.23
C GLN A 187 14.34 -2.95 2.33
N VAL A 188 14.13 -3.47 3.55
CA VAL A 188 13.52 -4.80 3.76
C VAL A 188 12.08 -4.85 3.24
N TRP A 189 11.30 -3.77 3.43
CA TRP A 189 9.96 -3.66 2.83
C TRP A 189 10.02 -3.65 1.30
N PHE A 190 10.95 -2.91 0.68
CA PHE A 190 11.16 -2.96 -0.77
C PHE A 190 11.53 -4.36 -1.26
N GLN A 191 12.36 -5.13 -0.54
CA GLN A 191 12.71 -6.50 -0.95
C GLN A 191 11.49 -7.45 -0.96
N SER A 192 10.53 -7.30 -0.05
CA SER A 192 9.28 -8.09 -0.09
C SER A 192 8.29 -7.63 -1.18
N VAL A 193 8.43 -6.38 -1.62
CA VAL A 193 7.53 -5.69 -2.55
C VAL A 193 7.99 -5.75 -4.01
N VAL A 194 9.30 -5.71 -4.26
CA VAL A 194 9.91 -5.55 -5.60
C VAL A 194 9.62 -6.72 -6.54
N VAL A 195 9.37 -7.90 -5.97
CA VAL A 195 8.98 -9.14 -6.67
C VAL A 195 7.54 -9.10 -7.21
N THR A 196 6.68 -8.20 -6.71
CA THR A 196 5.26 -8.20 -7.05
C THR A 196 4.97 -7.63 -8.45
N LYS A 197 4.05 -8.27 -9.19
CA LYS A 197 3.50 -7.74 -10.45
C LYS A 197 3.02 -6.29 -10.23
N ASP A 198 2.40 -5.99 -9.10
CA ASP A 198 1.83 -4.68 -8.80
C ASP A 198 2.88 -3.58 -8.62
N PHE A 199 3.96 -3.81 -7.87
CA PHE A 199 5.05 -2.84 -7.76
C PHE A 199 5.71 -2.57 -9.12
N ILE A 200 5.98 -3.63 -9.89
CA ILE A 200 6.58 -3.55 -11.23
C ILE A 200 5.74 -2.65 -12.16
N TYR A 201 4.43 -2.89 -12.26
CA TYR A 201 3.55 -2.03 -13.08
C TYR A 201 3.42 -0.62 -12.50
N SER A 202 3.55 -0.42 -11.18
CA SER A 202 3.57 0.92 -10.58
C SER A 202 4.79 1.74 -11.00
N ILE A 203 5.98 1.15 -10.98
CA ILE A 203 7.23 1.81 -11.39
C ILE A 203 7.29 2.00 -12.91
N TYR A 204 6.83 1.01 -13.69
CA TYR A 204 6.59 1.13 -15.14
C TYR A 204 5.73 2.35 -15.45
N CYS A 205 4.59 2.51 -14.77
CA CYS A 205 3.70 3.63 -15.02
C CYS A 205 4.30 4.98 -14.62
N LEU A 206 4.97 5.05 -13.47
CA LEU A 206 5.63 6.27 -13.01
C LEU A 206 6.71 6.78 -14.01
N SER A 207 7.43 5.86 -14.66
CA SER A 207 8.42 6.18 -15.70
C SER A 207 7.80 6.89 -16.92
N PHE A 208 6.59 6.50 -17.34
CA PHE A 208 5.89 7.13 -18.47
C PHE A 208 5.01 8.34 -18.10
N VAL A 209 4.60 8.49 -16.83
CA VAL A 209 3.92 9.72 -16.34
C VAL A 209 4.88 10.90 -16.27
N THR A 210 6.08 10.68 -15.70
CA THR A 210 7.10 11.73 -15.52
C THR A 210 7.75 12.14 -16.84
N SER A 211 7.79 11.23 -17.82
CA SER A 211 8.41 11.47 -19.13
C SER A 211 7.52 12.27 -20.09
N HIS A 212 8.15 13.03 -20.99
CA HIS A 212 7.46 13.73 -22.09
C HIS A 212 7.25 12.83 -23.33
N LEU A 213 7.92 11.68 -23.40
CA LEU A 213 7.87 10.77 -24.54
C LEU A 213 6.60 9.91 -24.51
N CYS A 214 5.64 10.22 -25.39
CA CYS A 214 4.34 9.54 -25.47
C CYS A 214 4.36 8.38 -26.49
N LEU A 215 4.84 7.21 -26.08
CA LEU A 215 4.90 6.01 -26.92
C LEU A 215 3.59 5.20 -26.81
N LYS A 216 2.64 5.37 -27.73
CA LYS A 216 1.31 4.69 -27.66
C LYS A 216 1.38 3.18 -27.37
N PHE A 217 2.39 2.47 -27.89
CA PHE A 217 2.63 1.04 -27.62
C PHE A 217 2.76 0.69 -26.12
N ALA A 218 3.19 1.62 -25.26
CA ALA A 218 3.26 1.44 -23.81
C ALA A 218 1.91 1.36 -23.10
N LEU A 219 0.79 1.61 -23.81
CA LEU A 219 -0.56 1.31 -23.32
C LEU A 219 -0.94 -0.16 -23.46
N ILE A 220 -0.27 -0.94 -24.32
CA ILE A 220 -0.64 -2.35 -24.58
C ILE A 220 -0.52 -3.22 -23.31
N PRO A 221 0.59 -3.17 -22.54
CA PRO A 221 0.69 -3.91 -21.27
C PRO A 221 -0.39 -3.50 -20.23
N ILE A 222 -0.70 -2.21 -20.19
CA ILE A 222 -1.70 -1.65 -19.26
C ILE A 222 -3.11 -2.10 -19.65
N LEU A 223 -3.42 -2.12 -20.94
CA LEU A 223 -4.68 -2.66 -21.46
C LEU A 223 -4.81 -4.15 -21.11
N CYS A 224 -3.79 -4.97 -21.36
CA CYS A 224 -3.81 -6.39 -20.98
C CYS A 224 -4.08 -6.58 -19.48
N ARG A 225 -3.32 -5.88 -18.62
CA ARG A 225 -3.45 -5.96 -17.15
C ARG A 225 -4.81 -5.47 -16.65
N SER A 226 -5.32 -4.35 -17.17
CA SER A 226 -6.59 -3.79 -16.70
C SER A 226 -7.79 -4.61 -17.19
N LEU A 227 -7.73 -5.18 -18.40
CA LEU A 227 -8.71 -6.15 -18.90
C LEU A 227 -8.75 -7.43 -18.06
N GLU A 228 -7.60 -7.97 -17.60
CA GLU A 228 -7.58 -9.10 -16.66
C GLU A 228 -8.40 -8.81 -15.39
N HIS A 229 -8.21 -7.63 -14.78
CA HIS A 229 -8.90 -7.24 -13.54
C HIS A 229 -10.40 -6.99 -13.78
N VAL A 230 -10.74 -6.30 -14.88
CA VAL A 230 -12.13 -6.02 -15.29
C VAL A 230 -12.89 -7.31 -15.55
N ALA A 231 -12.35 -8.24 -16.36
CA ALA A 231 -13.02 -9.49 -16.69
C ALA A 231 -13.32 -10.37 -15.46
N LYS A 232 -12.32 -10.51 -14.56
CA LYS A 232 -12.45 -11.27 -13.30
C LYS A 232 -13.50 -10.65 -12.37
N PHE A 233 -13.60 -9.32 -12.30
CA PHE A 233 -14.65 -8.64 -11.52
C PHE A 233 -16.05 -8.77 -12.14
N LEU A 234 -16.16 -8.60 -13.47
CA LEU A 234 -17.42 -8.74 -14.20
C LEU A 234 -18.01 -10.14 -14.03
N ARG A 235 -17.23 -11.19 -14.29
CA ARG A 235 -17.68 -12.59 -14.15
C ARG A 235 -18.11 -12.92 -12.72
N ARG A 236 -17.39 -12.41 -11.72
CA ARG A 236 -17.68 -12.67 -10.31
C ARG A 236 -18.96 -12.02 -9.80
N ASN A 237 -19.31 -10.82 -10.28
CA ASN A 237 -20.45 -10.04 -9.75
C ASN A 237 -21.67 -10.03 -10.66
N PHE A 238 -21.49 -10.09 -11.99
CA PHE A 238 -22.54 -9.88 -12.99
C PHE A 238 -22.88 -11.11 -13.84
N SER A 239 -22.37 -12.30 -13.51
CA SER A 239 -22.67 -13.56 -14.21
C SER A 239 -24.15 -13.95 -14.27
N ARG A 240 -25.02 -13.34 -13.44
CA ARG A 240 -26.49 -13.51 -13.51
C ARG A 240 -27.21 -12.43 -14.32
N SER A 241 -26.50 -11.42 -14.85
CA SER A 241 -27.09 -10.31 -15.60
C SER A 241 -27.23 -10.64 -17.09
N SER A 242 -28.42 -10.38 -17.66
CA SER A 242 -28.70 -10.58 -19.08
C SER A 242 -27.84 -9.71 -20.00
N LEU A 243 -27.48 -8.49 -19.57
CA LEU A 243 -26.59 -7.60 -20.33
C LEU A 243 -25.15 -8.13 -20.39
N TYR A 244 -24.64 -8.70 -19.27
CA TYR A 244 -23.36 -9.38 -19.26
C TYR A 244 -23.39 -10.59 -20.20
N ARG A 245 -24.44 -11.42 -20.09
CA ARG A 245 -24.62 -12.63 -20.90
C ARG A 245 -24.71 -12.37 -22.40
N LYS A 246 -25.31 -11.24 -22.81
CA LYS A 246 -25.51 -10.91 -24.23
C LYS A 246 -24.29 -10.29 -24.93
N TYR A 247 -23.40 -9.61 -24.21
CA TYR A 247 -22.33 -8.80 -24.82
C TYR A 247 -20.93 -8.98 -24.24
N LEU A 248 -20.78 -9.51 -23.03
CA LEU A 248 -19.52 -9.49 -22.28
C LEU A 248 -19.07 -10.85 -21.76
N GLU A 249 -19.96 -11.85 -21.71
CA GLU A 249 -19.64 -13.22 -21.27
C GLU A 249 -18.52 -13.84 -22.12
N GLU A 250 -18.70 -13.90 -23.45
CA GLU A 250 -17.72 -14.46 -24.38
C GLU A 250 -16.35 -13.76 -24.28
N ALA A 251 -16.33 -12.43 -24.30
CA ALA A 251 -15.10 -11.65 -24.19
C ALA A 251 -14.38 -11.84 -22.84
N CYS A 252 -15.13 -11.92 -21.72
CA CYS A 252 -14.54 -12.16 -20.41
C CYS A 252 -14.01 -13.60 -20.26
N VAL A 253 -14.74 -14.59 -20.79
CA VAL A 253 -14.31 -16.00 -20.81
C VAL A 253 -13.07 -16.17 -21.70
N TRP A 254 -13.00 -15.47 -22.83
CA TRP A 254 -11.80 -15.44 -23.68
C TRP A 254 -10.60 -14.82 -22.94
N VAL A 255 -10.77 -13.66 -22.30
CA VAL A 255 -9.70 -12.99 -21.52
C VAL A 255 -9.19 -13.89 -20.38
N GLU A 256 -10.10 -14.56 -19.66
CA GLU A 256 -9.72 -15.40 -18.52
C GLU A 256 -9.03 -16.72 -18.94
N SER A 257 -9.47 -17.32 -20.06
CA SER A 257 -8.82 -18.50 -20.64
C SER A 257 -7.49 -18.20 -21.34
N ASN A 258 -7.29 -16.98 -21.85
CA ASN A 258 -6.09 -16.56 -22.60
C ASN A 258 -5.13 -15.68 -21.77
N THR A 259 -5.15 -15.78 -20.44
CA THR A 259 -4.26 -15.02 -19.54
C THR A 259 -2.77 -15.23 -19.83
N THR A 260 -2.38 -16.43 -20.28
CA THR A 260 -1.01 -16.73 -20.76
C THR A 260 -0.70 -15.97 -22.05
N THR A 261 -1.57 -16.02 -23.05
CA THR A 261 -1.46 -15.30 -24.33
C THR A 261 -1.37 -13.78 -24.12
N LEU A 262 -2.20 -13.23 -23.23
CA LEU A 262 -2.17 -11.82 -22.82
C LEU A 262 -0.83 -11.45 -22.15
N SER A 263 -0.30 -12.32 -21.28
CA SER A 263 1.00 -12.10 -20.62
C SER A 263 2.16 -12.15 -21.62
N ILE A 264 2.16 -13.10 -22.57
CA ILE A 264 3.15 -13.19 -23.66
C ILE A 264 3.08 -11.95 -24.56
N MET A 265 1.88 -11.49 -24.91
CA MET A 265 1.70 -10.26 -25.69
C MET A 265 2.18 -9.02 -24.93
N SER A 266 1.95 -8.97 -23.61
CA SER A 266 2.49 -7.94 -22.72
C SER A 266 4.02 -7.92 -22.76
N SER A 267 4.68 -9.08 -22.59
CA SER A 267 6.15 -9.17 -22.61
C SER A 267 6.78 -8.89 -23.98
N HIS A 268 6.10 -9.24 -25.08
CA HIS A 268 6.50 -8.81 -26.41
C HIS A 268 6.41 -7.27 -26.57
N ALA A 269 5.36 -6.63 -26.05
CA ALA A 269 5.24 -5.17 -26.06
C ALA A 269 6.27 -4.51 -25.13
N GLU A 270 6.43 -5.00 -23.90
CA GLU A 270 7.37 -4.51 -22.88
C GLU A 270 8.82 -4.49 -23.41
N ILE A 271 9.28 -5.59 -24.01
CA ILE A 271 10.62 -5.68 -24.61
C ILE A 271 10.70 -4.82 -25.90
N GLY A 272 9.65 -4.79 -26.73
CA GLY A 272 9.58 -3.93 -27.92
C GLY A 272 9.70 -2.43 -27.60
N ILE A 273 9.11 -1.98 -26.50
CA ILE A 273 9.23 -0.60 -26.00
C ILE A 273 10.67 -0.29 -25.57
N GLY A 274 11.41 -1.28 -25.02
CA GLY A 274 12.82 -1.13 -24.69
C GLY A 274 13.69 -0.83 -25.92
N PHE A 275 13.40 -1.49 -27.05
CA PHE A 275 14.04 -1.19 -28.33
C PHE A 275 13.57 0.14 -28.93
N LEU A 276 12.29 0.49 -28.84
CA LEU A 276 11.79 1.80 -29.27
C LEU A 276 12.44 2.96 -28.50
N LEU A 277 12.72 2.77 -27.20
CA LEU A 277 13.44 3.75 -26.39
C LEU A 277 14.91 3.88 -26.83
N ILE A 278 15.61 2.78 -27.14
CA ILE A 278 16.96 2.86 -27.75
C ILE A 278 16.91 3.63 -29.07
N ILE A 279 15.96 3.33 -29.96
CA ILE A 279 15.78 4.05 -31.23
C ILE A 279 15.50 5.54 -30.99
N SER A 280 14.76 5.89 -29.93
CA SER A 280 14.48 7.29 -29.57
C SER A 280 15.73 8.08 -29.13
N LEU A 281 16.79 7.42 -28.64
CA LEU A 281 18.07 8.08 -28.30
C LEU A 281 18.81 8.64 -29.51
N PHE A 282 18.60 8.06 -30.70
CA PHE A 282 19.17 8.58 -31.96
C PHE A 282 18.36 9.76 -32.52
N SER A 283 17.11 9.94 -32.07
CA SER A 283 16.25 11.06 -32.45
C SER A 283 16.69 12.39 -31.80
N TRP A 284 15.94 13.46 -32.05
CA TRP A 284 16.09 14.77 -31.41
C TRP A 284 15.52 14.80 -29.98
N HIS A 285 14.47 14.00 -29.72
CA HIS A 285 13.76 13.93 -28.43
C HIS A 285 14.43 12.95 -27.45
N ARG A 286 15.73 13.13 -27.20
CA ARG A 286 16.57 12.19 -26.44
C ARG A 286 16.20 12.17 -24.95
N ASN A 287 15.74 11.04 -24.44
CA ASN A 287 15.53 10.82 -23.01
C ASN A 287 16.36 9.64 -22.49
N ILE A 288 17.65 9.92 -22.23
CA ILE A 288 18.64 8.94 -21.75
C ILE A 288 18.21 8.38 -20.39
N MET A 289 17.75 9.23 -19.47
CA MET A 289 17.32 8.82 -18.12
C MET A 289 16.10 7.89 -18.16
N GLN A 290 15.06 8.21 -18.94
CA GLN A 290 13.92 7.30 -19.12
C GLN A 290 14.34 5.96 -19.71
N THR A 291 15.25 5.98 -20.70
CA THR A 291 15.73 4.73 -21.33
C THR A 291 16.50 3.87 -20.32
N PHE A 292 17.41 4.46 -19.54
CA PHE A 292 18.14 3.75 -18.48
C PHE A 292 17.20 3.17 -17.41
N ILE A 293 16.27 3.99 -16.89
CA ILE A 293 15.26 3.55 -15.91
C ILE A 293 14.41 2.42 -16.48
N TYR A 294 14.01 2.50 -17.75
CA TYR A 294 13.20 1.46 -18.39
C TYR A 294 13.97 0.14 -18.57
N TRP A 295 15.25 0.20 -18.93
CA TRP A 295 16.08 -1.00 -19.03
C TRP A 295 16.36 -1.64 -17.66
N GLN A 296 16.44 -0.86 -16.59
CA GLN A 296 16.44 -1.38 -15.22
C GLN A 296 15.10 -2.05 -14.85
N ILE A 297 13.95 -1.53 -15.30
CA ILE A 297 12.64 -2.17 -15.14
C ILE A 297 12.58 -3.50 -15.92
N LEU A 298 13.06 -3.55 -17.17
CA LEU A 298 13.16 -4.80 -17.94
C LEU A 298 14.06 -5.84 -17.25
N LYS A 299 15.18 -5.42 -16.68
CA LYS A 299 16.08 -6.28 -15.89
C LYS A 299 15.40 -6.82 -14.61
N LEU A 300 14.55 -6.02 -13.97
CA LEU A 300 13.69 -6.51 -12.88
C LEU A 300 12.64 -7.51 -13.39
N MET A 301 11.94 -7.22 -14.49
CA MET A 301 10.89 -8.10 -15.04
C MET A 301 11.42 -9.45 -15.53
N TYR A 302 12.68 -9.51 -15.96
CA TYR A 302 13.40 -10.74 -16.32
C TYR A 302 13.67 -11.66 -15.12
N ASN A 303 13.92 -11.07 -13.94
CA ASN A 303 14.30 -11.78 -12.71
C ASN A 303 13.11 -12.03 -11.76
N ALA A 304 12.08 -11.18 -11.78
CA ALA A 304 10.93 -11.29 -10.90
C ALA A 304 10.06 -12.52 -11.26
N PRO A 305 9.86 -13.49 -10.35
CA PRO A 305 9.19 -14.77 -10.68
C PRO A 305 7.77 -14.63 -11.24
N ALA A 306 7.07 -13.53 -10.97
CA ALA A 306 5.74 -13.25 -11.54
C ALA A 306 5.73 -12.94 -13.05
N THR A 307 6.88 -12.55 -13.63
CA THR A 307 7.01 -12.13 -15.04
C THR A 307 8.17 -12.81 -15.79
N ALA A 308 9.11 -13.41 -15.05
CA ALA A 308 10.35 -13.99 -15.55
C ALA A 308 10.15 -14.96 -16.71
N GLY A 309 9.27 -15.97 -16.59
CA GLY A 309 9.09 -16.98 -17.64
C GLY A 309 8.64 -16.42 -19.00
N TYR A 310 7.77 -15.40 -19.00
CA TYR A 310 7.32 -14.73 -20.23
C TYR A 310 8.42 -13.85 -20.85
N HIS A 311 9.22 -13.18 -20.01
CA HIS A 311 10.35 -12.38 -20.47
C HIS A 311 11.50 -13.26 -20.99
N GLN A 312 11.89 -14.30 -20.25
CA GLN A 312 12.95 -15.23 -20.60
C GLN A 312 12.65 -15.99 -21.89
N SER A 313 11.42 -16.48 -22.08
CA SER A 313 11.00 -17.11 -23.34
C SER A 313 11.01 -16.13 -24.52
N THR A 314 10.61 -14.88 -24.31
CA THR A 314 10.68 -13.82 -25.32
C THR A 314 12.12 -13.48 -25.69
N TRP A 315 13.02 -13.28 -24.71
CA TRP A 315 14.44 -13.05 -24.92
C TRP A 315 15.14 -14.23 -25.62
N ALA A 316 14.80 -15.47 -25.26
CA ALA A 316 15.32 -16.66 -25.93
C ALA A 316 14.85 -16.75 -27.40
N LYS A 317 13.60 -16.36 -27.69
CA LYS A 317 13.09 -16.27 -29.08
C LYS A 317 13.83 -15.20 -29.87
N ILE A 318 14.04 -14.01 -29.29
CA ILE A 318 14.84 -12.93 -29.90
C ILE A 318 16.28 -13.39 -30.17
N GLY A 319 16.96 -13.98 -29.17
CA GLY A 319 18.33 -14.47 -29.31
C GLY A 319 18.48 -15.51 -30.43
N ARG A 320 17.58 -16.50 -30.51
CA ARG A 320 17.56 -17.49 -31.60
C ARG A 320 17.38 -16.87 -32.98
N THR A 321 16.60 -15.79 -33.10
CA THR A 321 16.40 -15.08 -34.37
C THR A 321 17.57 -14.16 -34.73
N VAL A 322 18.13 -13.45 -33.75
CA VAL A 322 19.07 -12.35 -34.00
C VAL A 322 20.54 -12.81 -34.00
N ASN A 323 20.94 -13.79 -33.17
CA ASN A 323 22.30 -14.32 -33.15
C ASN A 323 22.83 -14.78 -34.53
N PRO A 324 22.11 -15.59 -35.33
CA PRO A 324 22.62 -16.00 -36.66
C PRO A 324 22.71 -14.82 -37.64
N LEU A 325 21.89 -13.77 -37.49
CA LEU A 325 21.99 -12.56 -38.30
C LEU A 325 23.22 -11.72 -37.90
N ILE A 326 23.51 -11.57 -36.60
CA ILE A 326 24.74 -10.89 -36.13
C ILE A 326 25.98 -11.62 -36.66
N GLN A 327 26.03 -12.94 -36.50
CA GLN A 327 27.16 -13.75 -36.96
C GLN A 327 27.38 -13.67 -38.48
N ARG A 328 26.29 -13.55 -39.27
CA ARG A 328 26.37 -13.46 -40.74
C ARG A 328 26.67 -12.07 -41.29
N TYR A 329 26.19 -10.99 -40.64
CA TYR A 329 26.22 -9.64 -41.23
C TYR A 329 26.98 -8.59 -40.41
N ALA A 330 27.19 -8.80 -39.11
CA ALA A 330 27.78 -7.79 -38.23
C ALA A 330 28.58 -8.41 -37.05
N PRO A 331 29.61 -9.24 -37.31
CA PRO A 331 30.32 -9.96 -36.25
C PRO A 331 31.02 -9.05 -35.23
N PHE A 332 31.32 -7.80 -35.60
CA PHE A 332 31.85 -6.77 -34.69
C PHE A 332 30.88 -6.41 -33.54
N LEU A 333 29.56 -6.63 -33.71
CA LEU A 333 28.57 -6.38 -32.65
C LEU A 333 28.59 -7.45 -31.54
N ASN A 334 29.25 -8.61 -31.73
CA ASN A 334 29.32 -9.65 -30.69
C ASN A 334 29.99 -9.14 -29.40
N THR A 335 31.00 -8.28 -29.50
CA THR A 335 31.69 -7.70 -28.33
C THR A 335 30.79 -6.76 -27.51
N PRO A 336 30.19 -5.69 -28.05
CA PRO A 336 29.27 -4.84 -27.29
C PRO A 336 27.98 -5.58 -26.87
N ILE A 337 27.48 -6.54 -27.66
CA ILE A 337 26.28 -7.31 -27.29
C ILE A 337 26.58 -8.27 -26.14
N SER A 338 27.72 -8.97 -26.13
CA SER A 338 28.10 -9.83 -25.01
C SER A 338 28.42 -9.02 -23.74
N ALA A 339 28.99 -7.81 -23.87
CA ALA A 339 29.12 -6.88 -22.74
C ALA A 339 27.75 -6.42 -22.20
N LEU A 340 26.80 -6.07 -23.07
CA LEU A 340 25.44 -5.70 -22.69
C LEU A 340 24.67 -6.87 -22.06
N GLN A 341 24.83 -8.09 -22.57
CA GLN A 341 24.26 -9.32 -21.99
C GLN A 341 24.86 -9.59 -20.60
N ARG A 342 26.18 -9.48 -20.43
CA ARG A 342 26.82 -9.58 -19.10
C ARG A 342 26.26 -8.52 -18.14
N TRP A 343 26.12 -7.27 -18.56
CA TRP A 343 25.50 -6.23 -17.73
C TRP A 343 24.03 -6.53 -17.39
N PHE A 344 23.24 -7.01 -18.35
CA PHE A 344 21.81 -7.28 -18.16
C PHE A 344 21.56 -8.51 -17.27
N PHE A 345 22.37 -9.57 -17.40
CA PHE A 345 22.24 -10.80 -16.61
C PHE A 345 23.04 -10.78 -15.29
N SER A 346 24.04 -9.90 -15.14
CA SER A 346 24.75 -9.70 -13.87
C SER A 346 23.87 -8.94 -12.86
N GLN A 347 22.94 -9.68 -12.25
CA GLN A 347 22.39 -9.43 -10.92
C GLN A 347 21.83 -10.74 -10.35
N SER A 348 22.75 -11.61 -9.95
CA SER A 348 22.62 -12.18 -8.61
C SER A 348 22.84 -11.05 -7.58
N PHE A 349 22.46 -11.26 -6.33
CA PHE A 349 22.77 -10.31 -5.26
C PHE A 349 24.28 -10.22 -5.06
N ALA A 350 24.79 -9.03 -4.75
CA ALA A 350 26.18 -8.81 -4.32
C ALA A 350 26.41 -9.28 -2.87
N ASN A 351 26.03 -10.53 -2.59
CA ASN A 351 26.07 -11.20 -1.30
C ASN A 351 26.80 -12.56 -1.46
N ASN A 352 28.08 -12.54 -1.89
CA ASN A 352 28.98 -13.68 -1.68
C ASN A 352 30.48 -13.31 -1.80
N GLU A 353 30.83 -12.25 -2.52
CA GLU A 353 32.21 -11.72 -2.57
C GLU A 353 32.52 -10.84 -1.34
N MET A 354 32.50 -11.46 -0.16
CA MET A 354 33.14 -10.93 1.05
C MET A 354 33.56 -12.08 1.99
N LEU A 355 34.21 -13.09 1.42
CA LEU A 355 35.24 -13.82 2.15
C LEU A 355 36.54 -13.05 1.87
N PRO A 356 37.22 -12.45 2.87
CA PRO A 356 38.51 -11.84 2.62
C PRO A 356 39.53 -12.93 2.31
N ASP A 357 40.33 -12.75 1.27
CA ASP A 357 41.48 -13.61 1.02
C ASP A 357 42.38 -13.62 2.25
N ARG A 358 42.68 -14.82 2.75
CA ARG A 358 43.60 -15.01 3.86
C ARG A 358 45.00 -14.80 3.32
N GLU A 359 45.63 -13.68 3.65
CA GLU A 359 47.01 -13.39 3.28
C GLU A 359 47.93 -14.49 3.84
N ASP A 360 48.41 -15.36 2.95
CA ASP A 360 49.50 -16.29 3.24
C ASP A 360 50.80 -15.50 3.36
N HIS A 361 51.08 -15.05 4.56
CA HIS A 361 52.32 -14.34 4.90
C HIS A 361 53.51 -15.31 4.80
N ASP A 362 54.19 -15.30 3.65
CA ASP A 362 55.51 -15.91 3.50
C ASP A 362 56.50 -15.22 4.45
N VAL A 363 57.05 -16.01 5.38
CA VAL A 363 58.17 -15.64 6.24
C VAL A 363 59.14 -16.81 6.23
N THR A 364 60.10 -16.75 5.32
CA THR A 364 61.24 -17.66 5.27
C THR A 364 62.10 -17.53 6.52
N GLU A 365 62.28 -18.62 7.28
CA GLU A 365 63.59 -18.92 7.88
C GLU A 365 63.83 -20.43 7.87
N ALA A 366 65.06 -20.84 7.58
CA ALA A 366 65.40 -22.23 7.24
C ALA A 366 66.20 -22.92 8.35
N LYS A 367 65.86 -24.19 8.64
CA LYS A 367 66.86 -25.15 9.11
C LYS A 367 66.55 -26.59 8.69
N GLU A 368 67.62 -27.31 8.39
CA GLU A 368 67.63 -28.62 7.73
C GLU A 368 67.87 -29.78 8.77
N PRO A 369 68.08 -31.05 8.37
CA PRO A 369 67.05 -32.09 8.39
C PRO A 369 67.18 -33.13 9.53
N GLY A 370 66.11 -33.90 9.77
CA GLY A 370 66.03 -34.93 10.81
C GLY A 370 65.46 -36.29 10.32
N LEU A 371 66.26 -37.34 10.49
CA LEU A 371 66.10 -38.76 10.14
C LEU A 371 64.71 -39.46 10.30
N VAL A 372 64.44 -40.36 9.33
CA VAL A 372 64.04 -41.79 9.50
C VAL A 372 62.73 -42.17 10.23
N ALA A 373 61.69 -42.43 9.42
CA ALA A 373 60.93 -43.69 9.24
C ALA A 373 60.20 -44.45 10.39
N SER A 374 59.31 -45.36 9.92
CA SER A 374 58.96 -46.68 10.50
C SER A 374 57.83 -46.87 11.54
N TYR A 375 56.70 -47.38 11.01
CA TYR A 375 55.91 -48.54 11.50
C TYR A 375 55.08 -48.51 12.81
N ALA A 376 54.11 -49.46 12.81
CA ALA A 376 53.26 -49.98 13.88
C ALA A 376 52.17 -49.03 14.47
N THR A 377 50.87 -49.34 14.60
CA THR A 377 50.06 -50.58 14.63
C THR A 377 49.76 -51.14 16.03
N THR A 378 48.53 -50.85 16.49
CA THR A 378 47.64 -51.70 17.32
C THR A 378 47.85 -51.78 18.85
N SER A 379 46.69 -51.89 19.52
CA SER A 379 46.43 -52.03 20.98
C SER A 379 46.36 -50.72 21.76
N ARG A 380 45.44 -50.55 22.71
CA ARG A 380 44.53 -51.56 23.33
C ARG A 380 43.14 -50.99 23.60
#